data_AF-A0AA96YU69-F1
#
_entry.id   AF-A0AA96YU69-F1
#
_cell.length_a   1.000
_cell.length_b   1.000
_cell.length_c   1.000
_cell.angle_alpha   90.00
_cell.angle_beta   90.00
_cell.angle_gamma   90.00
#
_symmetry.space_group_name_H-M   'P 1'
#
loop_
_entity.id
_entity.type
_entity.pdbx_description
1 polymer ?
#
loop_
_entity_poly.entity_id
_entity_poly.type
_entity_poly.pdbx_seq_one_letter_code
_entity_poly.pdbx_strand_id
1 'polypeptide(L)'
;MRDDTDQAVTHAESVKDAFNSPFHPFVLASTSIGQEGLDFHTWCHAVMHWNLPSNPVDLEQREGRVHRYKGHAVRKNIAEYYGLSALHSLAESADPWAQLFALAASQRKAGQSDLIPYWIFEEGTSRVERRVPILPYSKESIKFKRLKRELALYRIVFGQPRQEDLLFGLKHSGDESLTDMAQCLISLEPPKCDAP
;
A
#
# COMPACT_ATOMS: atom_id res chain seq x y z
N MET A 1 -22.64 1.71 -29.78
CA MET A 1 -22.30 0.72 -28.72
C MET A 1 -20.80 0.48 -28.54
N ARG A 2 -19.97 0.39 -29.60
CA ARG A 2 -18.49 0.36 -29.43
C ARG A 2 -17.89 1.75 -29.07
N ASP A 3 -18.39 2.82 -29.70
CA ASP A 3 -17.91 4.20 -29.43
C ASP A 3 -18.15 4.70 -28.01
N ASP A 4 -19.30 4.39 -27.40
CA ASP A 4 -19.63 4.87 -26.05
C ASP A 4 -18.71 4.28 -24.97
N THR A 5 -18.17 3.09 -25.21
CA THR A 5 -17.26 2.43 -24.27
C THR A 5 -15.86 3.02 -24.35
N ASP A 6 -15.37 3.29 -25.56
CA ASP A 6 -14.05 3.91 -25.79
C ASP A 6 -13.99 5.36 -25.27
N GLN A 7 -15.08 6.13 -25.42
CA GLN A 7 -15.17 7.48 -24.84
C GLN A 7 -15.15 7.45 -23.30
N ALA A 8 -15.85 6.50 -22.68
CA ALA A 8 -15.86 6.36 -21.22
C ALA A 8 -14.47 5.98 -20.66
N VAL A 9 -13.74 5.10 -21.35
CA VAL A 9 -12.37 4.72 -20.99
C VAL A 9 -11.41 5.91 -21.10
N THR A 10 -11.47 6.65 -22.21
CA THR A 10 -10.64 7.84 -22.45
C THR A 10 -10.88 8.92 -21.37
N HIS A 11 -12.14 9.13 -20.97
CA HIS A 11 -12.47 10.06 -19.91
C HIS A 11 -11.92 9.61 -18.53
N ALA A 12 -11.99 8.31 -18.22
CA ALA A 12 -11.46 7.77 -16.97
C ALA A 12 -9.94 7.94 -16.85
N GLU A 13 -9.20 7.75 -17.95
CA GLU A 13 -7.75 7.97 -17.99
C GLU A 13 -7.38 9.44 -17.79
N SER A 14 -8.08 10.35 -18.46
CA SER A 14 -7.87 11.80 -18.29
C SER A 14 -8.11 12.26 -16.86
N VAL A 15 -9.18 11.79 -16.21
CA VAL A 15 -9.48 12.11 -14.80
C VAL A 15 -8.41 11.53 -13.86
N LYS A 16 -7.91 10.32 -14.15
CA LYS A 16 -6.81 9.70 -13.40
C LYS A 16 -5.53 10.52 -13.52
N ASP A 17 -5.16 10.94 -14.72
CA ASP A 17 -3.94 11.71 -14.96
C ASP A 17 -4.01 13.08 -14.29
N ALA A 18 -5.18 13.74 -14.35
CA ALA A 18 -5.43 14.98 -13.62
C ALA A 18 -5.30 14.79 -12.09
N PHE A 19 -5.86 13.70 -11.53
CA PHE A 19 -5.75 13.38 -10.10
C PHE A 19 -4.32 13.00 -9.68
N ASN A 20 -3.53 12.40 -10.59
CA ASN A 20 -2.11 12.11 -10.41
C ASN A 20 -1.20 13.31 -10.73
N SER A 21 -1.76 14.52 -10.74
CA SER A 21 -1.02 15.77 -10.86
C SER A 21 -1.11 16.56 -9.55
N PRO A 22 -0.27 17.59 -9.34
CA PRO A 22 -0.41 18.50 -8.20
C PRO A 22 -1.62 19.45 -8.32
N PHE A 23 -2.43 19.32 -9.38
CA PHE A 23 -3.58 20.18 -9.66
C PHE A 23 -4.91 19.46 -9.40
N HIS A 24 -6.01 20.19 -9.55
CA HIS A 24 -7.35 19.62 -9.40
C HIS A 24 -7.61 18.47 -10.38
N PRO A 25 -8.40 17.45 -9.99
CA PRO A 25 -9.12 17.31 -8.71
C PRO A 25 -8.28 16.71 -7.58
N PHE A 26 -8.57 17.06 -6.32
CA PHE A 26 -7.91 16.51 -5.12
C PHE A 26 -8.65 15.34 -4.47
N VAL A 27 -9.88 15.05 -4.93
CA VAL A 27 -10.69 13.93 -4.47
C VAL A 27 -11.24 13.21 -5.68
N LEU A 28 -11.02 11.90 -5.73
CA LEU A 28 -11.54 11.02 -6.77
C LEU A 28 -12.47 9.99 -6.15
N ALA A 29 -13.72 9.96 -6.60
CA ALA A 29 -14.67 8.92 -6.25
C ALA A 29 -14.73 7.91 -7.41
N SER A 30 -14.56 6.62 -7.11
CA SER A 30 -14.61 5.55 -8.11
C SER A 30 -15.40 4.36 -7.60
N THR A 31 -16.11 3.68 -8.51
CA THR A 31 -16.89 2.46 -8.25
C THR A 31 -16.15 1.23 -8.79
N SER A 32 -16.75 0.05 -8.67
CA SER A 32 -16.15 -1.23 -9.10
C SER A 32 -15.84 -1.35 -10.59
N ILE A 33 -16.34 -0.43 -11.42
CA ILE A 33 -16.24 -0.49 -12.89
C ILE A 33 -14.93 0.15 -13.42
N GLY A 34 -14.19 0.90 -12.58
CA GLY A 34 -12.89 1.48 -12.94
C GLY A 34 -11.68 0.78 -12.30
N GLN A 35 -11.77 -0.53 -12.06
CA GLN A 35 -10.97 -1.21 -11.03
C GLN A 35 -9.80 -2.09 -11.48
N GLU A 36 -9.36 -2.15 -12.73
CA GLU A 36 -8.10 -2.86 -13.03
C GLU A 36 -7.04 -1.91 -13.54
N GLY A 37 -5.82 -2.03 -13.02
CA GLY A 37 -4.64 -1.31 -13.51
C GLY A 37 -4.48 0.17 -13.14
N LEU A 38 -5.38 0.78 -12.35
CA LEU A 38 -5.22 2.20 -11.97
C LEU A 38 -4.41 2.39 -10.69
N ASP A 39 -3.36 3.20 -10.80
CA ASP A 39 -2.47 3.59 -9.70
C ASP A 39 -2.63 5.08 -9.35
N PHE A 40 -2.71 5.35 -8.05
CA PHE A 40 -2.96 6.70 -7.49
C PHE A 40 -1.86 7.17 -6.54
N HIS A 41 -0.86 6.33 -6.31
CA HIS A 41 0.21 6.52 -5.32
C HIS A 41 1.02 7.80 -5.50
N THR A 42 1.04 8.43 -6.68
CA THR A 42 1.84 9.63 -6.95
C THR A 42 1.43 10.77 -6.02
N TRP A 43 0.15 11.16 -6.02
CA TRP A 43 -0.34 12.28 -5.20
C TRP A 43 -1.40 11.87 -4.18
N CYS A 44 -1.77 10.59 -4.12
CA CYS A 44 -2.66 10.07 -3.09
C CYS A 44 -1.88 9.38 -1.96
N HIS A 45 -2.32 9.61 -0.72
CA HIS A 45 -1.90 8.84 0.46
C HIS A 45 -3.08 8.48 1.36
N ALA A 46 -4.32 8.73 0.93
CA ALA A 46 -5.51 8.47 1.74
C ALA A 46 -6.58 7.76 0.90
N VAL A 47 -7.08 6.63 1.39
CA VAL A 47 -8.15 5.86 0.76
C VAL A 47 -9.35 5.87 1.69
N MET A 48 -10.52 6.23 1.15
CA MET A 48 -11.79 6.12 1.85
C MET A 48 -12.60 4.95 1.31
N HIS A 49 -12.88 3.96 2.15
CA HIS A 49 -13.74 2.84 1.80
C HIS A 49 -15.19 3.18 2.16
N TRP A 50 -15.90 3.81 1.22
CA TRP A 50 -17.32 4.11 1.41
C TRP A 50 -18.16 2.84 1.65
N ASN A 51 -17.92 1.81 0.82
CA ASN A 51 -18.50 0.48 0.98
C ASN A 51 -17.42 -0.55 1.25
N LEU A 52 -17.59 -1.33 2.32
CA LEU A 52 -16.69 -2.43 2.66
C LEU A 52 -16.86 -3.60 1.68
N PRO A 53 -15.78 -4.09 1.05
CA PRO A 53 -15.85 -5.30 0.25
C PRO A 53 -16.23 -6.51 1.11
N SER A 54 -16.69 -7.59 0.46
CA SER A 54 -16.96 -8.87 1.11
C SER A 54 -15.70 -9.68 1.36
N ASN A 55 -14.67 -9.50 0.52
CA ASN A 55 -13.42 -10.25 0.54
C ASN A 55 -12.26 -9.37 1.05
N PRO A 56 -11.40 -9.84 1.98
CA PRO A 56 -10.18 -9.15 2.37
C PRO A 56 -9.24 -8.86 1.20
N VAL A 57 -9.19 -9.73 0.17
CA VAL A 57 -8.32 -9.52 -1.00
C VAL A 57 -8.71 -8.24 -1.74
N ASP A 58 -10.01 -8.00 -1.94
CA ASP A 58 -10.50 -6.79 -2.60
C ASP A 58 -10.15 -5.53 -1.81
N LEU A 59 -10.10 -5.63 -0.48
CA LEU A 59 -9.68 -4.52 0.38
C LEU A 59 -8.19 -4.21 0.15
N GLU A 60 -7.32 -5.24 0.20
CA GLU A 60 -5.88 -5.11 -0.05
C GLU A 60 -5.60 -4.56 -1.45
N GLN A 61 -6.28 -5.06 -2.49
CA GLN A 61 -6.13 -4.59 -3.86
C GLN A 61 -6.57 -3.13 -4.05
N ARG A 62 -7.62 -2.69 -3.33
CA ARG A 62 -8.05 -1.27 -3.34
C ARG A 62 -6.99 -0.37 -2.70
N GLU A 63 -6.43 -0.78 -1.57
CA GLU A 63 -5.36 -0.04 -0.88
C GLU A 63 -4.04 -0.05 -1.67
N GLY A 64 -3.76 -1.14 -2.38
CA GLY A 64 -2.57 -1.33 -3.21
C GLY A 64 -2.43 -0.32 -4.35
N ARG A 65 -3.49 0.42 -4.71
CA ARG A 65 -3.40 1.52 -5.68
C ARG A 65 -2.67 2.75 -5.15
N VAL A 66 -2.69 2.92 -3.83
CA VAL A 66 -2.07 4.05 -3.13
C VAL A 66 -0.75 3.62 -2.49
N HIS A 67 -0.70 2.39 -1.96
CA HIS A 67 0.51 1.82 -1.39
C HIS A 67 1.37 1.14 -2.48
N ARG A 68 2.14 1.95 -3.21
CA ARG A 68 3.08 1.52 -4.25
C ARG A 68 4.49 2.05 -4.02
N TYR A 69 5.43 1.51 -4.79
CA TYR A 69 6.81 1.98 -4.90
C TYR A 69 6.89 3.50 -5.04
N LYS A 70 7.69 4.15 -4.18
CA LYS A 70 7.85 5.61 -4.10
C LYS A 70 6.53 6.38 -3.96
N GLY A 71 5.55 5.79 -3.27
CA GLY A 71 4.25 6.43 -3.02
C GLY A 71 4.34 7.75 -2.27
N HIS A 72 3.26 8.53 -2.32
CA HIS A 72 3.21 9.91 -1.83
C HIS A 72 3.61 10.03 -0.35
N ALA A 73 3.13 9.14 0.52
CA ALA A 73 3.48 9.16 1.94
C ALA A 73 4.99 8.98 2.18
N VAL A 74 5.61 8.05 1.45
CA VAL A 74 7.07 7.81 1.51
C VAL A 74 7.83 9.05 1.05
N ARG A 75 7.43 9.62 -0.10
CA ARG A 75 8.06 10.85 -0.63
C ARG A 75 7.95 12.02 0.35
N LYS A 76 6.79 12.20 0.98
CA LYS A 76 6.59 13.22 2.02
C LYS A 76 7.52 13.02 3.21
N ASN A 77 7.62 11.80 3.74
CA ASN A 77 8.47 11.54 4.89
C ASN A 77 9.96 11.70 4.56
N ILE A 78 10.41 11.26 3.39
CA ILE A 78 11.81 11.46 2.95
C ILE A 78 12.11 12.95 2.81
N ALA A 79 11.21 13.72 2.20
CA ALA A 79 11.38 15.16 2.08
C ALA A 79 11.38 15.87 3.44
N GLU A 80 10.55 15.42 4.38
CA GLU A 80 10.50 15.92 5.76
C GLU A 80 11.80 15.60 6.53
N TYR A 81 12.32 14.39 6.40
CA TYR A 81 13.50 13.93 7.13
C TYR A 81 14.80 14.57 6.64
N TYR A 82 15.01 14.60 5.32
CA TYR A 82 16.23 15.13 4.72
C TYR A 82 16.19 16.63 4.45
N GLY A 83 15.00 17.17 4.23
CA GLY A 83 14.81 18.57 3.88
C GLY A 83 15.47 18.98 2.56
N LEU A 84 15.43 20.29 2.29
CA LEU A 84 16.03 20.87 1.09
C LEU A 84 17.56 20.95 1.15
N SER A 85 18.16 20.87 2.35
CA SER A 85 19.62 20.93 2.52
C SER A 85 20.34 19.76 1.88
N ALA A 86 19.70 18.59 1.81
CA ALA A 86 20.22 17.42 1.13
C ALA A 86 20.34 17.61 -0.40
N LEU A 87 19.69 18.63 -0.96
CA LEU A 87 19.68 18.92 -2.40
C LEU A 87 20.69 20.03 -2.80
N HIS A 88 21.50 20.55 -1.87
CA HIS A 88 22.43 21.66 -2.18
C HIS A 88 23.47 21.33 -3.26
N SER A 89 23.79 20.06 -3.48
CA SER A 89 24.75 19.60 -4.49
C SER A 89 24.09 19.13 -5.80
N LEU A 90 22.79 19.29 -5.94
CA LEU A 90 22.05 18.85 -7.13
C LEU A 90 22.42 19.75 -8.33
N ALA A 91 22.85 19.13 -9.43
CA ALA A 91 22.97 19.83 -10.71
C ALA A 91 21.59 20.33 -11.17
N GLU A 92 21.52 21.47 -11.88
CA GLU A 92 20.26 22.11 -12.30
C GLU A 92 19.30 21.19 -13.07
N SER A 93 19.79 20.11 -13.69
CA SER A 93 19.02 19.15 -14.48
C SER A 93 18.80 17.78 -13.83
N ALA A 94 19.28 17.56 -12.60
CA ALA A 94 19.17 16.26 -11.94
C ALA A 94 17.81 16.09 -11.23
N ASP A 95 17.30 14.86 -11.17
CA ASP A 95 16.04 14.55 -10.47
C ASP A 95 16.25 14.65 -8.94
N PRO A 96 15.58 15.58 -8.24
CA PRO A 96 15.69 15.70 -6.79
C PRO A 96 15.30 14.41 -6.06
N TRP A 97 14.29 13.68 -6.57
CA TRP A 97 13.83 12.45 -5.93
C TRP A 97 14.87 11.35 -6.05
N ALA A 98 15.51 11.19 -7.21
CA ALA A 98 16.59 10.22 -7.37
C ALA A 98 17.70 10.43 -6.34
N GLN A 99 18.11 11.68 -6.08
CA GLN A 99 19.13 11.99 -5.07
C GLN A 99 18.65 11.66 -3.65
N LEU A 100 17.45 12.10 -3.26
CA LEU A 100 16.90 11.83 -1.93
C LEU A 100 16.74 10.34 -1.67
N PHE A 101 16.24 9.58 -2.63
CA PHE A 101 16.10 8.13 -2.49
C PHE A 101 17.46 7.41 -2.46
N ALA A 102 18.45 7.87 -3.23
CA ALA A 102 19.80 7.30 -3.19
C ALA A 102 20.47 7.54 -1.83
N LEU A 103 20.29 8.74 -1.27
CA LEU A 103 20.79 9.10 0.06
C LEU A 103 20.07 8.31 1.16
N ALA A 104 18.75 8.15 1.06
CA ALA A 104 17.99 7.31 1.98
C ALA A 104 18.39 5.83 1.90
N ALA A 105 18.67 5.33 0.69
CA ALA A 105 19.13 3.95 0.50
C ALA A 105 20.55 3.72 1.03
N SER A 106 21.45 4.71 0.94
CA SER A 106 22.82 4.59 1.45
C SER A 106 22.91 4.63 2.98
N GLN A 107 21.94 5.27 3.65
CA GLN A 107 21.84 5.33 5.10
C GLN A 107 21.06 4.15 5.73
N ARG A 108 20.55 3.23 4.90
CA ARG A 108 19.86 2.02 5.36
C ARG A 108 20.81 1.18 6.21
N LYS A 109 20.35 0.76 7.41
CA LYS A 109 21.16 -0.05 8.33
C LYS A 109 21.34 -1.46 7.78
N ALA A 110 22.49 -2.07 8.04
CA ALA A 110 22.75 -3.47 7.71
C ALA A 110 21.69 -4.38 8.35
N GLY A 111 21.10 -5.29 7.57
CA GLY A 111 20.04 -6.20 8.01
C GLY A 111 18.61 -5.67 7.87
N GLN A 112 18.41 -4.42 7.43
CA GLN A 112 17.07 -3.91 7.10
C GLN A 112 16.61 -4.39 5.71
N SER A 113 15.30 -4.58 5.53
CA SER A 113 14.70 -4.99 4.25
C SER A 113 14.99 -4.00 3.12
N ASP A 114 15.15 -4.51 1.89
CA ASP A 114 15.27 -3.69 0.66
C ASP A 114 13.98 -2.89 0.34
N LEU A 115 12.89 -3.15 1.06
CA LEU A 115 11.67 -2.33 1.01
C LEU A 115 11.92 -0.90 1.54
N ILE A 116 12.92 -0.70 2.40
CA ILE A 116 13.32 0.62 2.88
C ILE A 116 14.39 1.18 1.92
N PRO A 117 14.25 2.42 1.41
CA PRO A 117 13.23 3.43 1.70
C PRO A 117 12.04 3.44 0.71
N TYR A 118 12.05 2.57 -0.30
CA TYR A 118 11.19 2.74 -1.49
C TYR A 118 9.71 2.44 -1.28
N TRP A 119 9.40 1.47 -0.43
CA TRP A 119 8.03 1.09 -0.07
C TRP A 119 7.68 1.54 1.33
N ILE A 120 8.66 1.52 2.24
CA ILE A 120 8.49 1.83 3.65
C ILE A 120 9.53 2.86 4.07
N PHE A 121 9.07 3.96 4.66
CA PHE A 121 9.92 4.97 5.30
C PHE A 121 9.15 5.59 6.47
N GLU A 122 9.50 5.19 7.69
CA GLU A 122 8.74 5.51 8.90
C GLU A 122 9.20 6.80 9.59
N GLU A 123 10.37 7.33 9.19
CA GLU A 123 11.00 8.53 9.73
C GLU A 123 10.32 9.81 9.20
N GLY A 124 9.07 10.03 9.58
CA GLY A 124 8.28 11.21 9.23
C GLY A 124 6.85 11.11 9.74
N THR A 125 6.03 12.11 9.45
CA THR A 125 4.66 12.24 9.99
C THR A 125 3.58 11.66 9.08
N SER A 126 3.85 11.50 7.79
CA SER A 126 2.86 11.06 6.81
C SER A 126 2.71 9.53 6.79
N ARG A 127 1.48 9.05 6.62
CA ARG A 127 1.17 7.61 6.50
C ARG A 127 0.14 7.40 5.39
N VAL A 128 0.05 6.18 4.88
CA VAL A 128 -1.09 5.80 4.03
C VAL A 128 -2.31 5.62 4.92
N GLU A 129 -3.25 6.55 4.82
CA GLU A 129 -4.46 6.58 5.62
C GLU A 129 -5.56 5.70 5.02
N ARG A 130 -6.23 4.95 5.89
CA ARG A 130 -7.37 4.09 5.55
C ARG A 130 -8.56 4.57 6.34
N ARG A 131 -9.49 5.24 5.67
CA ARG A 131 -10.68 5.83 6.30
C ARG A 131 -11.89 4.97 5.99
N VAL A 132 -12.62 4.56 7.02
CA VAL A 132 -13.89 3.84 6.90
C VAL A 132 -14.93 4.59 7.71
N PRO A 133 -15.96 5.19 7.10
CA PRO A 133 -17.04 5.82 7.83
C PRO A 133 -17.91 4.74 8.49
N ILE A 134 -17.70 4.50 9.78
CA ILE A 134 -18.47 3.51 10.55
C ILE A 134 -19.49 4.24 11.41
N LEU A 135 -20.77 3.99 11.14
CA LEU A 135 -21.85 4.43 12.00
C LEU A 135 -21.94 3.52 13.25
N PRO A 136 -22.07 4.08 14.47
CA PRO A 136 -22.27 3.28 15.68
C PRO A 136 -23.45 2.29 15.54
N TYR A 137 -23.28 1.08 16.05
CA TYR A 137 -24.30 0.00 16.04
C TYR A 137 -24.77 -0.46 14.65
N SER A 138 -24.09 -0.05 13.57
CA SER A 138 -24.37 -0.56 12.23
C SER A 138 -23.85 -1.99 12.03
N LYS A 139 -24.44 -2.71 11.07
CA LYS A 139 -23.92 -4.01 10.57
C LYS A 139 -22.47 -3.88 10.07
N GLU A 140 -22.13 -2.69 9.58
CA GLU A 140 -20.80 -2.37 9.03
C GLU A 140 -19.72 -2.40 10.10
N SER A 141 -20.04 -2.08 11.36
CA SER A 141 -19.10 -2.20 12.47
C SER A 141 -18.67 -3.66 12.72
N ILE A 142 -19.60 -4.61 12.61
CA ILE A 142 -19.33 -6.05 12.77
C ILE A 142 -18.58 -6.57 11.54
N LYS A 143 -19.04 -6.18 10.34
CA LYS A 143 -18.41 -6.56 9.08
C LYS A 143 -16.96 -6.09 9.01
N PHE A 144 -16.67 -4.86 9.43
CA PHE A 144 -15.31 -4.32 9.44
C PHE A 144 -14.38 -5.10 10.39
N LYS A 145 -14.86 -5.43 11.60
CA LYS A 145 -14.08 -6.25 12.55
C LYS A 145 -13.73 -7.61 11.96
N ARG A 146 -14.70 -8.28 11.33
CA ARG A 146 -14.47 -9.56 10.66
C ARG A 146 -13.47 -9.41 9.51
N LEU A 147 -13.66 -8.42 8.65
CA LEU A 147 -12.80 -8.15 7.49
C LEU A 147 -11.35 -7.88 7.90
N LYS A 148 -11.11 -7.15 9.01
CA LYS A 148 -9.75 -6.93 9.54
C LYS A 148 -9.06 -8.22 9.98
N ARG A 149 -9.79 -9.14 10.62
CA ARG A 149 -9.25 -10.45 11.03
C ARG A 149 -8.92 -11.31 9.81
N GLU A 150 -9.84 -11.37 8.86
CA GLU A 150 -9.64 -12.10 7.61
C GLU A 150 -8.46 -11.54 6.80
N LEU A 151 -8.26 -10.23 6.80
CA LEU A 151 -7.11 -9.58 6.18
C LEU A 151 -5.79 -9.97 6.84
N ALA A 152 -5.74 -10.01 8.17
CA ALA A 152 -4.54 -10.43 8.91
C ALA A 152 -4.16 -11.88 8.59
N LEU A 153 -5.16 -12.79 8.59
CA LEU A 153 -4.96 -14.18 8.19
C LEU A 153 -4.50 -14.30 6.75
N TYR A 154 -5.13 -13.55 5.82
CA TYR A 154 -4.71 -13.52 4.43
C TYR A 154 -3.24 -13.13 4.27
N ARG A 155 -2.77 -12.10 5.00
CA ARG A 155 -1.37 -11.63 4.95
C ARG A 155 -0.37 -12.67 5.48
N ILE A 156 -0.75 -13.48 6.47
CA ILE A 156 0.11 -14.54 7.01
C ILE A 156 0.33 -15.66 5.99
N VAL A 157 -0.74 -16.07 5.33
CA VAL A 157 -0.69 -17.18 4.37
C VAL A 157 -0.25 -16.71 2.98
N PHE A 158 -0.09 -15.41 2.78
CA PHE A 158 0.34 -14.86 1.50
C PHE A 158 1.72 -15.41 1.11
N GLY A 159 1.82 -15.94 -0.10
CA GLY A 159 3.05 -16.56 -0.61
C GLY A 159 3.32 -17.98 -0.08
N GLN A 160 2.45 -18.57 0.74
CA GLN A 160 2.57 -19.95 1.19
C GLN A 160 2.00 -20.94 0.14
N PRO A 161 2.58 -22.14 0.00
CA PRO A 161 1.98 -23.19 -0.82
C PRO A 161 0.62 -23.61 -0.25
N ARG A 162 -0.37 -23.86 -1.13
CA ARG A 162 -1.75 -24.26 -0.75
C ARG A 162 -2.42 -23.26 0.22
N GLN A 163 -2.35 -21.98 -0.11
CA GLN A 163 -2.85 -20.87 0.71
C GLN A 163 -4.33 -21.04 1.14
N GLU A 164 -5.19 -21.59 0.28
CA GLU A 164 -6.60 -21.81 0.61
C GLU A 164 -6.81 -22.82 1.74
N ASP A 165 -6.04 -23.91 1.74
CA ASP A 165 -6.13 -24.96 2.75
C ASP A 165 -5.63 -24.47 4.12
N LEU A 166 -4.54 -23.68 4.12
CA LEU A 166 -4.00 -23.04 5.31
C LEU A 166 -4.98 -22.01 5.89
N LEU A 167 -5.59 -21.18 5.04
CA LEU A 167 -6.65 -20.24 5.46
C LEU A 167 -7.86 -20.97 6.01
N PHE A 168 -8.25 -22.09 5.41
CA PHE A 168 -9.35 -22.92 5.90
C PHE A 168 -9.03 -23.47 7.29
N GLY A 169 -7.85 -24.08 7.48
CA GLY A 169 -7.42 -24.58 8.80
C GLY A 169 -7.40 -23.48 9.87
N LEU A 170 -6.80 -22.33 9.54
CA LEU A 170 -6.68 -21.17 10.42
C LEU A 170 -8.01 -20.56 10.87
N LYS A 171 -9.03 -20.59 10.00
CA LYS A 171 -10.37 -20.12 10.37
C LYS A 171 -11.06 -21.03 11.39
N HIS A 172 -10.66 -22.30 11.47
CA HIS A 172 -11.27 -23.30 12.35
C HIS A 172 -10.52 -23.48 13.67
N SER A 173 -9.22 -23.19 13.73
CA SER A 173 -8.38 -23.36 14.93
C SER A 173 -8.62 -22.31 16.03
N GLY A 174 -9.49 -21.32 15.81
CA GLY A 174 -9.79 -20.30 16.82
C GLY A 174 -8.57 -19.41 17.11
N ASP A 175 -8.71 -18.55 18.13
CA ASP A 175 -7.79 -17.46 18.52
C ASP A 175 -6.42 -17.96 19.06
N GLU A 176 -5.86 -19.05 18.52
CA GLU A 176 -4.47 -19.43 18.77
C GLU A 176 -3.56 -18.26 18.39
N SER A 177 -2.66 -17.94 19.30
CA SER A 177 -1.77 -16.78 19.21
C SER A 177 -1.12 -16.73 17.84
N LEU A 178 -1.32 -15.62 17.11
CA LEU A 178 -0.65 -15.35 15.83
C LEU A 178 0.88 -15.51 15.94
N THR A 179 1.43 -15.44 17.15
CA THR A 179 2.84 -15.63 17.47
C THR A 179 3.30 -17.09 17.39
N ASP A 180 2.46 -18.06 17.76
CA ASP A 180 2.82 -19.49 17.68
C ASP A 180 2.83 -19.97 16.22
N MET A 181 1.92 -19.41 15.41
CA MET A 181 1.81 -19.73 13.98
C MET A 181 3.01 -19.25 13.15
N ALA A 182 3.78 -18.26 13.62
CA ALA A 182 4.98 -17.79 12.93
C ALA A 182 6.06 -18.88 12.81
N GLN A 183 6.04 -19.87 13.72
CA GLN A 183 6.95 -21.01 13.70
C GLN A 183 6.62 -22.03 12.60
N CYS A 184 5.38 -22.03 12.11
CA CYS A 184 4.91 -22.94 11.05
C CYS A 184 5.11 -22.38 9.64
N LEU A 185 5.60 -21.14 9.50
CA LEU A 185 5.82 -20.51 8.21
C LEU A 185 7.16 -20.95 7.62
N ILE A 186 7.16 -21.22 6.32
CA ILE A 186 8.40 -21.41 5.57
C ILE A 186 9.09 -20.04 5.49
N SER A 187 10.25 -19.92 6.15
CA SER A 187 11.10 -18.74 5.98
C SER A 187 11.77 -18.78 4.62
N LEU A 188 11.53 -17.75 3.81
CA LEU A 188 12.19 -17.52 2.52
C LEU A 188 13.31 -16.48 2.64
N GLU A 189 13.70 -16.10 3.87
CA GLU A 189 14.80 -15.17 4.08
C GLU A 189 16.09 -15.78 3.51
N PRO A 190 16.92 -14.97 2.82
CA PRO A 190 18.24 -15.44 2.40
C PRO A 190 19.02 -15.93 3.63
N PRO A 191 19.79 -17.02 3.50
CA PRO A 191 20.58 -17.53 4.61
C PRO A 191 21.47 -16.41 5.15
N LYS A 192 21.54 -16.30 6.48
CA LYS A 192 22.44 -15.34 7.13
C LYS A 192 23.83 -15.61 6.58
N CYS A 193 24.40 -14.61 5.91
CA CYS A 193 25.75 -14.70 5.40
C CYS A 193 26.65 -14.73 6.63
N ASP A 194 27.17 -15.91 6.98
CA ASP A 194 28.25 -16.02 7.95
C ASP A 194 29.43 -15.25 7.35
N ALA A 195 29.70 -14.05 7.88
CA ALA A 195 30.87 -13.30 7.48
C ALA A 195 32.12 -14.09 7.93
N PRO A 196 33.17 -14.15 7.09
CA PRO A 196 34.41 -14.87 7.41
C PRO A 196 35.17 -14.27 8.60
#